data_AF-A0A072P899-F1
#
_entry.id   AF-A0A072P899-F1
#
_cell.length_a   1.000
_cell.length_b   1.000
_cell.length_c   1.000
_cell.angle_alpha   90.00
_cell.angle_beta   90.00
_cell.angle_gamma   90.00
#
_symmetry.space_group_name_H-M   'P 1'
#
loop_
_entity.id
_entity.type
_entity.pdbx_description
1 polymer ?
#
loop_
_entity_poly.entity_id
_entity_poly.type
_entity_poly.pdbx_seq_one_letter_code
_entity_poly.pdbx_strand_id
1 'polypeptide(L)'
;MALASAEILGKAPGNTSHVSEALRYHEERLRPSTEPLQAASRKLAAWYIPKGTFAYHIWNFLLKITPYYSWLVSFHVNSLRSEIELT
;
A
#
# COMPACT_ATOMS: atom_id res chain seq x y z
N MET A 1 -7.40 -2.53 -3.49
CA MET A 1 -6.92 -3.92 -3.71
C MET A 1 -7.99 -5.00 -3.53
N ALA A 2 -8.77 -5.04 -2.45
CA ALA A 2 -9.73 -6.14 -2.20
C ALA A 2 -10.75 -6.35 -3.35
N LEU A 3 -11.32 -5.26 -3.88
CA LEU A 3 -12.26 -5.31 -5.01
C LEU A 3 -11.62 -5.85 -6.31
N ALA A 4 -10.44 -5.33 -6.66
CA ALA A 4 -9.68 -5.81 -7.83
C ALA A 4 -9.27 -7.28 -7.70
N SER A 5 -8.85 -7.70 -6.49
CA SER A 5 -8.55 -9.10 -6.19
C SER A 5 -9.77 -10.00 -6.37
N ALA A 6 -10.95 -9.58 -5.90
CA ALA A 6 -12.19 -10.33 -6.05
C ALA A 6 -12.64 -10.44 -7.52
N GLU A 7 -12.44 -9.39 -8.31
CA GLU A 7 -12.72 -9.40 -9.75
C GLU A 7 -11.81 -10.38 -10.51
N ILE A 8 -10.49 -10.33 -10.26
CA ILE A 8 -9.52 -11.23 -10.88
C ILE A 8 -9.84 -12.69 -10.49
N LEU A 9 -10.18 -12.93 -9.23
CA LEU A 9 -10.55 -14.26 -8.75
C LEU A 9 -11.87 -14.74 -9.37
N GLY A 10 -12.85 -13.86 -9.55
CA GLY A 10 -14.12 -14.19 -10.21
C GLY A 10 -13.96 -14.57 -11.69
N LYS A 11 -12.91 -14.09 -12.36
CA LYS A 11 -12.58 -14.41 -13.76
C LYS A 11 -11.74 -15.68 -13.93
N ALA A 12 -11.08 -16.17 -12.87
CA ALA A 12 -10.17 -17.32 -12.93
C ALA A 12 -10.87 -18.70 -13.17
N PRO A 13 -12.06 -19.00 -12.59
CA PRO A 13 -12.74 -20.28 -12.78
C PRO A 13 -13.20 -20.55 -14.22
N GLY A 14 -13.36 -19.52 -15.05
CA GLY A 14 -13.73 -19.68 -16.47
C GLY A 14 -12.59 -20.20 -17.34
N ASN A 15 -11.34 -20.14 -16.86
CA ASN A 15 -10.13 -20.44 -17.62
C ASN A 15 -9.35 -21.64 -17.09
N THR A 16 -9.76 -22.26 -15.98
CA THR A 16 -8.99 -23.32 -15.30
C THR A 16 -9.92 -24.42 -14.78
N SER A 17 -9.51 -25.68 -14.94
CA SER A 17 -10.34 -26.84 -14.58
C SER A 17 -10.27 -27.20 -13.09
N HIS A 18 -9.27 -26.67 -12.37
CA HIS A 18 -9.00 -26.96 -10.97
C HIS A 18 -8.81 -25.69 -10.14
N VAL A 19 -9.36 -25.68 -8.92
CA VAL A 19 -9.31 -24.54 -7.98
C VAL A 19 -7.86 -24.12 -7.66
N SER A 20 -6.95 -25.08 -7.54
CA SER A 20 -5.52 -24.80 -7.29
C SER A 20 -4.87 -24.01 -8.41
N GLU A 21 -5.26 -24.27 -9.66
CA GLU A 21 -4.75 -23.58 -10.84
C GLU A 21 -5.35 -22.17 -10.96
N ALA A 22 -6.64 -22.02 -10.65
CA ALA A 22 -7.31 -20.72 -10.55
C ALA A 22 -6.63 -19.79 -9.51
N LEU A 23 -6.29 -20.33 -8.34
CA LEU A 23 -5.59 -19.59 -7.28
C LEU A 23 -4.17 -19.21 -7.70
N ARG A 24 -3.45 -20.09 -8.41
CA ARG A 24 -2.10 -19.77 -8.89
C ARG A 24 -2.13 -18.67 -9.95
N TYR A 25 -3.08 -18.74 -10.89
CA TYR A 25 -3.30 -17.69 -11.89
C TYR A 25 -3.68 -16.34 -11.25
N HIS A 26 -4.56 -16.36 -10.24
CA HIS A 26 -4.93 -15.17 -9.48
C HIS A 26 -3.71 -14.53 -8.79
N GLU A 27 -2.89 -15.36 -8.14
CA GLU A 27 -1.69 -14.94 -7.45
C GLU A 27 -0.64 -14.35 -8.41
N GLU A 28 -0.38 -15.02 -9.54
CA GLU A 28 0.54 -14.54 -10.59
C GLU A 28 0.09 -13.19 -11.16
N ARG A 29 -1.22 -12.95 -11.27
CA ARG A 29 -1.78 -11.70 -11.80
C ARG A 29 -1.77 -10.57 -10.76
N LEU A 30 -1.97 -10.88 -9.48
CA LEU A 30 -2.13 -9.91 -8.41
C LEU A 30 -0.81 -9.52 -7.74
N ARG A 31 0.18 -10.42 -7.69
CA ARG A 31 1.47 -10.18 -7.02
C ARG A 31 2.21 -8.95 -7.56
N PRO A 32 2.32 -8.72 -8.89
CA PRO A 32 3.07 -7.59 -9.43
C PRO A 32 2.51 -6.22 -9.04
N SER A 33 1.19 -6.10 -8.81
CA SER A 33 0.57 -4.84 -8.38
C SER A 33 0.52 -4.71 -6.86
N THR A 34 0.33 -5.80 -6.12
CA THR A 34 0.26 -5.75 -4.65
C THR A 34 1.62 -5.60 -3.98
N GLU A 35 2.69 -6.16 -4.53
CA GLU A 35 4.00 -6.15 -3.89
C GLU A 35 4.60 -4.74 -3.76
N PRO A 36 4.60 -3.88 -4.80
CA PRO A 36 5.03 -2.49 -4.67
C PRO A 36 4.19 -1.70 -3.66
N LEU A 37 2.87 -1.90 -3.66
CA LEU A 37 1.95 -1.26 -2.72
C LEU A 37 2.20 -1.70 -1.27
N GLN A 38 2.43 -2.99 -1.04
CA GLN A 38 2.78 -3.51 0.28
C GLN A 38 4.14 -2.99 0.75
N ALA A 39 5.11 -2.86 -0.16
CA ALA A 39 6.42 -2.29 0.15
C ALA A 39 6.33 -0.79 0.50
N ALA A 40 5.56 -0.02 -0.27
CA ALA A 40 5.29 1.40 -0.01
C ALA A 40 4.57 1.58 1.34
N SER A 41 3.53 0.78 1.59
CA SER A 41 2.79 0.79 2.85
C SER A 41 3.69 0.48 4.06
N ARG A 42 4.60 -0.50 3.96
CA ARG A 42 5.58 -0.79 5.02
C ARG A 42 6.52 0.39 5.29
N LYS A 43 6.93 1.11 4.25
CA LYS A 43 7.78 2.29 4.37
C LYS A 43 7.03 3.44 5.06
N LEU A 44 5.76 3.64 4.75
CA LEU A 44 4.89 4.64 5.39
C LEU A 44 4.55 4.28 6.82
N ALA A 45 4.36 2.99 7.15
CA ALA A 45 4.03 2.55 8.50
C ALA A 45 5.06 3.02 9.54
N ALA A 46 6.35 3.14 9.17
CA ALA A 46 7.39 3.65 10.06
C ALA A 46 7.24 5.14 10.43
N TRP A 47 6.54 5.93 9.60
CA TRP A 47 6.21 7.33 9.91
C TRP A 47 5.07 7.43 10.93
N TYR A 48 4.07 6.56 10.82
CA TYR A 48 2.89 6.59 11.70
C TYR A 48 3.08 5.82 13.00
N ILE A 49 3.96 4.81 13.02
CA ILE A 49 4.22 3.93 14.16
C ILE A 49 5.71 4.00 14.52
N PRO A 50 6.13 5.05 15.25
CA PRO A 50 7.53 5.21 15.65
C PRO A 50 7.96 4.11 16.62
N LYS A 51 9.13 3.49 16.35
CA LYS A 51 9.71 2.40 17.15
C LYS A 51 10.41 2.88 18.43
N GLY A 52 9.75 3.72 19.22
CA GLY A 52 10.27 4.14 20.53
C GLY A 52 9.72 5.47 21.04
N THR A 53 9.82 5.68 22.35
CA THR A 53 9.27 6.84 23.06
C THR A 53 9.88 8.17 22.60
N PHE A 54 11.18 8.19 22.35
CA PHE A 54 11.86 9.40 21.84
C PHE A 54 11.39 9.77 20.42
N ALA A 55 11.33 8.77 19.52
CA ALA A 55 10.82 8.96 18.17
C ALA A 55 9.35 9.38 18.18
N TYR A 56 8.54 8.87 19.11
CA TYR A 56 7.15 9.29 19.32
C TYR A 56 7.05 10.78 19.65
N HIS A 57 7.86 11.29 20.59
CA HIS A 57 7.83 12.70 20.95
C HIS A 57 8.29 13.61 19.82
N ILE A 58 9.35 13.23 19.09
CA ILE A 58 9.81 13.98 17.91
C ILE A 58 8.72 14.05 16.85
N TRP A 59 8.12 12.91 16.48
CA TRP A 59 7.08 12.87 15.46
C TRP A 59 5.85 13.67 15.86
N ASN A 60 5.41 13.58 17.12
CA ASN A 60 4.31 14.39 17.62
C ASN A 60 4.62 15.89 17.60
N PHE A 61 5.86 16.27 17.88
CA PHE A 61 6.27 17.67 17.80
C PHE A 61 6.26 18.17 16.36
N LEU A 62 6.83 17.41 15.43
CA LEU A 62 6.79 17.72 13.99
C LEU A 62 5.35 17.80 13.49
N LEU A 63 4.48 16.88 13.94
CA LEU A 63 3.06 16.85 13.57
C LEU A 63 2.29 18.10 14.04
N LYS A 64 2.63 18.65 15.20
CA LYS A 64 2.03 19.91 15.70
C LYS A 64 2.44 21.12 14.87
N ILE A 65 3.59 21.07 14.20
CA ILE A 65 4.10 22.17 13.37
C ILE A 65 3.77 21.96 11.88
N THR A 66 3.23 20.80 11.50
CA THR A 66 2.80 20.49 10.12
C THR A 66 1.99 21.57 9.42
N PRO A 67 1.05 22.31 10.07
CA PRO A 67 0.31 23.36 9.40
C PRO A 67 1.19 24.44 8.76
N TYR A 68 2.43 24.58 9.25
CA TYR A 68 3.41 25.57 8.79
C TYR A 68 4.41 25.01 7.77
N TYR A 69 4.40 23.69 7.54
CA TYR A 69 5.42 23.00 6.74
C TYR A 69 4.80 22.28 5.54
N SER A 70 4.75 23.00 4.41
CA SER A 70 4.18 22.53 3.13
C SER A 70 4.83 21.26 2.57
N TRP A 71 6.10 21.01 2.87
CA TRP A 71 6.84 19.83 2.38
C TRP A 71 6.24 18.50 2.86
N LEU A 72 5.60 18.46 4.04
CA LEU A 72 5.00 17.24 4.59
C LEU A 72 3.70 16.89 3.86
N VAL A 73 2.92 17.91 3.52
CA VAL A 73 1.72 17.78 2.67
C VAL A 73 2.13 17.33 1.27
N SER A 74 3.15 17.96 0.68
CA SER A 74 3.68 17.54 -0.62
C SER A 74 4.20 16.10 -0.61
N PHE A 75 4.90 15.70 0.45
CA PHE A 75 5.34 14.31 0.61
C PHE A 75 4.16 13.33 0.67
N HIS A 76 3.13 13.64 1.46
CA HIS A 76 1.95 12.79 1.59
C HIS A 76 1.18 12.68 0.27
N VAL A 77 0.98 13.80 -0.45
CA VAL A 77 0.31 13.81 -1.75
C VAL A 77 1.12 13.05 -2.80
N ASN A 78 2.44 13.22 -2.85
CA ASN A 78 3.31 12.51 -3.79
C ASN A 78 3.34 11.01 -3.50
N SER A 79 3.32 10.62 -2.22
CA SER A 79 3.18 9.24 -1.78
C SER A 79 1.87 8.61 -2.29
N LEU A 80 0.73 9.28 -2.05
CA LEU A 80 -0.56 8.80 -2.54
C LEU A 80 -0.64 8.74 -4.07
N ARG A 81 -0.06 9.73 -4.76
CA ARG A 81 0.04 9.72 -6.23
C ARG A 81 0.86 8.53 -6.72
N SER A 82 1.97 8.20 -6.05
CA SER A 82 2.79 7.05 -6.43
C SER A 82 2.06 5.71 -6.25
N GLU A 83 1.14 5.60 -5.28
CA GLU A 83 0.29 4.41 -5.13
C GLU A 83 -0.75 4.30 -6.26
N ILE A 84 -1.27 5.43 -6.75
CA ILE A 84 -2.20 5.47 -7.89
C ILE A 84 -1.49 5.12 -9.19
N GLU A 85 -0.27 5.62 -9.42
CA GLU A 85 0.51 5.32 -10.62
C GLU A 85 1.00 3.86 -10.70
N LEU A 86 1.03 3.15 -9.56
CA LEU A 86 1.35 1.71 -9.48
C LEU A 86 0.15 0.79 -9.74
N THR A 87 -1.07 1.35 -9.85
CA THR A 87 -2.33 0.60 -10.04
C THR A 87 -2.82 0.71 -11.49
#